data_AF-A0A9W8Y2F7-F1
#
_entry.id   AF-A0A9W8Y2F7-F1
#
_cell.length_a   1.000
_cell.length_b   1.000
_cell.length_c   1.000
_cell.angle_alpha   90.00
_cell.angle_beta   90.00
_cell.angle_gamma   90.00
#
_symmetry.space_group_name_H-M   'P 1'
#
loop_
_entity.id
_entity.type
_entity.pdbx_description
1 polymer ?
#
loop_
_entity_poly.entity_id
_entity_poly.type
_entity_poly.pdbx_seq_one_letter_code
_entity_poly.pdbx_strand_id
1 'polypeptide(L)' 'MYQGTFKGVRIPAYNGAAGKGGYNNSPVKDLDSIDLRCNVMGDVQAHDTIKVAPGDNLTFDWYEIMASSLTT' A
#
# COMPACT_ATOMS: atom_id res chain seq x y z
N MET A 1 9.77 7.05 -10.09
CA MET A 1 10.60 5.83 -10.21
C MET A 1 9.93 4.78 -9.34
N TYR A 2 9.35 3.73 -9.92
CA TYR A 2 8.78 2.63 -9.11
C TYR A 2 9.95 1.71 -8.73
N GLN A 3 10.32 1.68 -7.46
CA GLN A 3 11.26 0.71 -6.91
C GLN A 3 10.49 -0.49 -6.35
N GLY A 4 11.00 -1.70 -6.62
CA GLY A 4 10.45 -2.97 -6.11
C GLY A 4 9.86 -3.89 -7.17
N THR A 5 9.60 -5.14 -6.78
CA THR A 5 9.04 -6.19 -7.64
C THR A 5 7.51 -6.27 -7.58
N PHE A 6 6.86 -5.47 -6.71
CA PHE A 6 5.45 -5.55 -6.33
C PHE A 6 5.00 -6.92 -5.79
N LYS A 7 5.96 -7.81 -5.48
CA LYS A 7 5.68 -9.11 -4.87
C LYS A 7 5.29 -8.95 -3.42
N GLY A 8 4.21 -9.61 -3.01
CA GLY A 8 3.68 -9.55 -1.64
C GLY A 8 2.94 -8.26 -1.30
N VAL A 9 2.74 -7.34 -2.25
CA VAL A 9 1.98 -6.10 -2.05
C VAL A 9 0.63 -6.22 -2.74
N ARG A 10 -0.46 -5.91 -2.03
CA ARG A 10 -1.80 -5.86 -2.61
C ARG A 10 -2.01 -4.59 -3.40
N ILE A 11 -2.84 -4.68 -4.45
CA ILE A 11 -3.41 -3.50 -5.09
C ILE A 11 -4.25 -2.77 -4.02
N PRO A 12 -4.02 -1.46 -3.77
CA PRO A 12 -4.78 -0.72 -2.78
C PRO A 12 -6.29 -0.76 -3.03
N ALA A 13 -7.07 -0.81 -1.95
CA ALA A 13 -8.53 -0.90 -1.95
C ALA A 13 -9.21 0.25 -2.72
N TYR A 14 -8.58 1.42 -2.74
CA TYR A 14 -9.15 2.66 -3.28
C TYR A 14 -8.37 3.21 -4.47
N ASN A 15 -7.87 2.34 -5.36
CA ASN A 15 -7.38 2.82 -6.64
C ASN A 15 -8.58 3.27 -7.49
N GLY A 16 -8.81 4.58 -7.59
CA GLY A 16 -9.68 5.11 -8.63
C GLY A 16 -9.12 4.79 -10.02
N ALA A 17 -9.99 4.81 -11.05
CA ALA A 17 -9.54 4.69 -12.44
C ALA A 17 -8.45 5.72 -12.76
N ALA A 18 -7.62 5.46 -13.78
CA ALA A 18 -6.60 6.41 -14.23
C ALA A 18 -7.20 7.83 -14.40
N GLY A 19 -6.68 8.80 -13.65
CA GLY A 19 -7.18 10.18 -13.65
C GLY A 19 -8.49 10.44 -12.87
N LYS A 20 -8.98 9.50 -12.05
CA LYS A 20 -10.28 9.58 -11.34
C LYS A 20 -10.22 9.51 -9.81
N GLY A 21 -9.03 9.49 -9.20
CA GLY A 21 -8.90 9.48 -7.74
C GLY A 21 -7.71 8.62 -7.32
N GLY A 22 -6.65 9.31 -6.89
CA GLY A 22 -5.32 8.73 -6.71
C GLY A 22 -5.25 7.66 -5.63
N TYR A 23 -4.17 6.88 -5.73
CA TYR A 23 -3.61 6.06 -4.66
C TYR A 23 -3.76 6.78 -3.32
N ASN A 24 -4.69 6.30 -2.49
CA ASN A 24 -5.05 7.01 -1.28
C ASN A 24 -4.01 6.70 -0.19
N ASN A 25 -3.01 7.57 -0.05
CA ASN A 25 -1.98 7.52 0.99
C ASN A 25 -2.49 8.08 2.34
N SER A 26 -3.81 8.12 2.57
CA SER A 26 -4.38 8.69 3.80
C SER A 26 -4.03 7.84 5.03
N PRO A 27 -3.79 8.48 6.19
CA PRO A 27 -3.53 7.77 7.43
C PRO A 27 -4.81 7.21 8.07
N VAL A 28 -4.69 6.07 8.74
CA VAL A 28 -5.66 5.62 9.75
C VAL A 28 -5.39 6.40 11.04
N LYS A 29 -6.41 7.06 11.60
CA LYS A 29 -6.27 7.96 12.77
C LYS A 29 -7.03 7.49 14.02
N ASP A 30 -8.02 6.62 13.84
CA ASP A 30 -8.80 6.06 14.94
C ASP A 30 -8.04 4.85 15.51
N LEU A 31 -7.70 4.90 16.79
CA LEU A 31 -6.92 3.86 17.47
C LEU A 31 -7.75 2.61 17.78
N ASP A 32 -9.07 2.74 17.83
CA ASP A 32 -9.98 1.61 18.06
C ASP A 32 -10.41 0.92 16.75
N SER A 33 -9.99 1.45 15.60
CA SER A 33 -10.30 0.87 14.30
C SER A 33 -9.60 -0.47 14.07
N ILE A 34 -10.33 -1.43 13.51
CA ILE A 34 -9.77 -2.70 13.01
C ILE A 34 -8.68 -2.48 11.95
N ASP A 35 -8.79 -1.39 11.19
CA ASP A 35 -7.84 -1.03 10.13
C ASP A 35 -6.46 -0.65 10.68
N LEU A 36 -6.32 -0.34 11.98
CA LEU A 36 -5.02 -0.04 12.56
C LEU A 36 -4.05 -1.24 12.48
N ARG A 37 -4.57 -2.47 12.41
CA ARG A 37 -3.75 -3.69 12.37
C ARG A 37 -3.04 -3.89 11.03
N CYS A 38 -3.77 -3.78 9.93
CA CYS A 38 -3.30 -4.14 8.59
C CYS A 38 -3.81 -3.19 7.48
N ASN A 39 -4.19 -1.95 7.84
CA ASN A 39 -4.85 -0.95 6.99
C ASN A 39 -6.20 -1.45 6.43
N VAL A 40 -6.86 -0.61 5.64
CA VAL A 40 -8.17 -0.92 5.05
C VAL A 40 -8.09 -2.19 4.20
N MET A 41 -9.09 -3.06 4.37
CA MET A 41 -9.13 -4.43 3.82
C MET A 41 -7.95 -5.29 4.28
N GLY A 42 -7.34 -5.01 5.43
CA GLY A 42 -6.17 -5.71 5.95
C GLY A 42 -6.36 -7.21 6.21
N ASP A 43 -7.60 -7.67 6.23
CA ASP A 43 -8.03 -9.07 6.34
C ASP A 43 -7.98 -9.85 5.02
N VAL A 44 -7.90 -9.15 3.87
CA VAL A 44 -7.76 -9.79 2.57
C VAL A 44 -6.29 -10.15 2.33
N GLN A 45 -6.03 -11.43 2.12
CA GLN A 45 -4.68 -11.96 1.89
C GLN A 45 -4.07 -11.42 0.59
N ALA A 46 -2.75 -11.13 0.61
CA ALA A 46 -2.01 -10.86 -0.60
C ALA A 46 -1.87 -12.12 -1.47
N HIS A 47 -1.81 -11.95 -2.79
CA HIS A 47 -1.68 -13.08 -3.72
C HIS A 47 -0.40 -13.90 -3.48
N ASP A 48 0.68 -13.22 -3.08
CA ASP A 48 2.00 -13.83 -2.90
C ASP A 48 2.40 -13.84 -1.41
N THR A 49 3.20 -14.83 -1.03
CA THR A 49 3.91 -14.89 0.25
C THR A 49 5.41 -14.91 -0.02
N ILE A 50 6.17 -14.05 0.67
CA ILE A 50 7.62 -13.97 0.53
C ILE A 50 8.27 -15.03 1.43
N LYS A 51 9.08 -15.90 0.83
CA LYS A 51 9.88 -16.88 1.59
C LYS A 51 11.14 -16.21 2.12
N VAL A 52 11.40 -16.38 3.41
CA VAL A 52 12.55 -15.81 4.11
C VAL A 52 13.18 -16.89 4.99
N ALA A 53 14.47 -16.77 5.28
CA ALA A 53 15.18 -17.57 6.27
C ALA A 53 15.39 -16.77 7.57
N PRO A 54 15.45 -17.44 8.74
CA PRO A 54 15.88 -16.78 9.97
C PRO A 54 17.26 -16.14 9.80
N GLY A 55 17.38 -14.86 10.15
CA GLY A 55 18.61 -14.07 10.01
C GLY A 55 18.70 -13.25 8.72
N ASP A 56 17.73 -13.37 7.80
CA ASP A 56 17.64 -12.48 6.64
C ASP A 56 17.36 -11.03 7.05
N ASN A 57 17.95 -10.09 6.32
CA ASN A 57 17.60 -8.68 6.40
C ASN A 57 16.54 -8.34 5.36
N LEU A 58 15.39 -7.85 5.80
CA LEU A 58 14.29 -7.45 4.94
C LEU A 58 14.25 -5.94 4.78
N THR A 59 14.15 -5.46 3.54
CA THR A 59 13.93 -4.05 3.22
C THR A 59 12.47 -3.84 2.84
N PHE A 60 11.83 -2.88 3.50
CA PHE A 60 10.47 -2.45 3.19
C PHE A 60 10.55 -1.09 2.50
N ASP A 61 10.26 -1.06 1.21
CA ASP A 61 10.30 0.15 0.41
C ASP A 61 8.94 0.88 0.46
N TRP A 62 9.00 2.18 0.75
CA TRP A 62 7.84 3.08 0.73
C TRP A 62 7.96 4.04 -0.44
N TYR A 63 6.84 4.37 -1.06
CA TYR A 63 6.80 5.33 -2.16
C TYR A 63 5.66 6.33 -1.94
N GLU A 64 5.84 7.53 -2.48
CA GLU A 64 4.79 8.53 -2.58
C GLU A 64 4.52 8.82 -4.05
N ILE A 65 3.24 8.85 -4.43
CA ILE A 65 2.82 9.44 -5.69
C ILE A 65 2.15 10.76 -5.33
N MET A 66 2.79 11.87 -5.67
CA MET A 66 2.14 13.17 -5.62
C MET A 66 1.01 13.16 -6.65
N ALA A 67 -0.23 13.36 -6.21
CA ALA A 67 -1.31 13.68 -7.14
C ALA A 67 -0.91 14.96 -7.86
N SER A 68 -0.74 14.90 -9.19
CA SER A 68 -0.49 16.12 -9.95
C SER A 68 -1.70 17.02 -9.75
N SER A 69 -1.51 18.18 -9.12
CA SER A 69 -2.47 19.27 -9.21
C SER A 69 -2.55 19.67 -10.68
N LEU A 70 -3.48 19.08 -11.42
CA LEU A 70 -3.98 19.67 -12.66
C LEU A 70 -4.75 20.92 -12.24
N THR A 71 -4.04 22.02 -12.02
CA THR A 71 -4.63 23.35 -12.07
C THR A 71 -5.13 23.55 -13.49
N THR A 72 -6.46 23.60 -13.63
CA THR A 72 -7.13 24.09 -14.84
C THR A 72 -7.37 25.57 -14.67
#